data_AF-A0A2R7L6A6-F1
#
_entry.id   AF-A0A2R7L6A6-F1
#
_cell.length_a   1.000
_cell.length_b   1.000
_cell.length_c   1.000
_cell.angle_alpha   90.00
_cell.angle_beta   90.00
_cell.angle_gamma   90.00
#
_symmetry.space_group_name_H-M   'P 1'
#
loop_
_entity.id
_entity.type
_entity.pdbx_description
1 polymer ?
#
loop_
_entity_poly.entity_id
_entity_poly.type
_entity_poly.pdbx_seq_one_letter_code
_entity_poly.pdbx_strand_id
1 'polypeptide(L)'
;MATGQVKNNYEVTDKQVSKIETSSTKSTEDIANYIKDNFKTDGDKIRAVFYWTASNISYDVENMFAVNFNESKEDKINKALKNRKGVCINYAEVFNDIANKVGIESVVIEGYTKQNGFTDYISHAWCGAKIEGKWFVFDPTWGSGSISGGKFIKKINNYYFKADPSKIITSHMPFDYLWQFLNYPITNQEFYNNNFVINKTKPNFDFEAEIEKYNSLSY
;
A
#
# COMPACT_ATOMS: atom_id res chain seq x y z
N MET A 1 -3.46 -31.05 -4.87
CA MET A 1 -2.77 -30.72 -6.13
C MET A 1 -1.43 -30.10 -5.79
N ALA A 2 -0.36 -30.51 -6.47
CA ALA A 2 1.02 -30.21 -6.11
C ALA A 2 1.38 -28.72 -6.18
N THR A 3 2.33 -28.37 -5.33
CA THR A 3 2.93 -27.06 -5.01
C THR A 3 3.49 -26.30 -6.21
N GLY A 4 3.15 -25.01 -6.30
CA GLY A 4 4.01 -24.00 -6.89
C GLY A 4 4.45 -23.03 -5.81
N GLN A 5 5.63 -23.23 -5.21
CA GLN A 5 6.29 -22.11 -4.53
C GLN A 5 6.54 -21.06 -5.61
N VAL A 6 5.77 -19.98 -5.59
CA VAL A 6 6.08 -18.78 -6.37
C VAL A 6 7.49 -18.39 -5.97
N LYS A 7 8.44 -18.46 -6.91
CA LYS A 7 9.83 -18.05 -6.69
C LYS A 7 9.80 -16.64 -6.10
N ASN A 8 10.28 -16.46 -4.87
CA ASN A 8 10.33 -15.14 -4.26
C ASN A 8 11.44 -14.35 -4.96
N ASN A 9 11.09 -13.68 -6.06
CA ASN A 9 12.01 -12.90 -6.87
C ASN A 9 12.61 -11.69 -6.12
N TYR A 10 12.21 -11.48 -4.86
CA TYR A 10 12.62 -10.35 -4.03
C TYR A 10 13.55 -10.73 -2.87
N GLU A 11 13.95 -12.01 -2.75
CA GLU A 11 14.75 -12.48 -1.61
C GLU A 11 16.05 -11.69 -1.38
N VAL A 12 16.71 -11.24 -2.45
CA VAL A 12 17.96 -10.48 -2.34
C VAL A 12 17.70 -9.14 -1.66
N THR A 13 16.71 -8.40 -2.15
CA THR A 13 16.28 -7.12 -1.58
C THR A 13 15.78 -7.29 -0.15
N ASP A 14 14.91 -8.27 0.09
CA ASP A 14 14.36 -8.57 1.43
C ASP A 14 15.49 -8.88 2.43
N LYS A 15 16.43 -9.76 2.07
CA LYS A 15 17.58 -10.13 2.91
C LYS A 15 18.47 -8.94 3.21
N GLN A 16 18.65 -8.01 2.26
CA GLN A 16 19.44 -6.81 2.49
C GLN A 16 18.71 -5.85 3.44
N VAL A 17 17.41 -5.64 3.25
CA VAL A 17 16.61 -4.80 4.16
C VAL A 17 16.56 -5.38 5.58
N SER A 18 16.51 -6.70 5.75
CA SER A 18 16.56 -7.34 7.08
C SER A 18 17.84 -7.05 7.87
N LYS A 19 18.90 -6.52 7.24
CA LYS A 19 20.15 -6.13 7.90
C LYS A 19 20.15 -4.69 8.39
N ILE A 20 19.08 -3.93 8.15
CA ILE A 20 19.01 -2.56 8.65
C ILE A 20 19.02 -2.60 10.19
N GLU A 21 19.97 -1.87 10.79
CA GLU A 21 20.08 -1.81 12.24
C GLU A 21 18.86 -1.12 12.83
N THR A 22 18.32 -1.66 13.93
CA THR A 22 17.13 -1.08 14.58
C THR A 22 17.35 0.40 14.95
N SER A 23 18.57 0.79 15.30
CA SER A 23 18.95 2.17 15.59
C SER A 23 18.79 3.12 14.39
N SER A 24 18.93 2.61 13.16
CA SER A 24 18.79 3.33 11.88
C SER A 24 17.36 3.28 11.33
N THR A 25 16.38 2.91 12.15
CA THR A 25 14.97 2.82 11.75
C THR A 25 14.03 3.63 12.64
N LYS A 26 14.58 4.67 13.28
CA LYS A 26 13.86 5.57 14.20
C LYS A 26 13.05 6.62 13.47
N SER A 27 13.44 6.97 12.24
CA SER A 27 12.71 7.89 11.37
C SER A 27 12.58 7.30 9.97
N THR A 28 11.57 7.75 9.21
CA THR A 28 11.45 7.41 7.78
C THR A 28 12.61 7.96 6.95
N GLU A 29 13.26 9.04 7.40
CA GLU A 29 14.43 9.62 6.76
C GLU A 29 15.64 8.67 6.83
N ASP A 30 15.94 8.11 8.01
CA ASP A 30 17.04 7.16 8.17
C ASP A 30 16.84 5.90 7.31
N ILE A 31 15.59 5.41 7.27
CA ILE A 31 15.22 4.24 6.46
C ILE A 31 15.38 4.56 4.97
N ALA A 32 14.90 5.72 4.52
CA ALA A 32 15.03 6.15 3.14
C ALA A 32 16.50 6.34 2.73
N ASN A 33 17.35 6.89 3.61
CA ASN A 33 18.77 7.04 3.36
C ASN A 33 19.46 5.67 3.20
N TYR A 34 19.18 4.72 4.10
CA TYR A 34 19.66 3.35 3.94
C TYR A 34 19.24 2.74 2.59
N ILE A 35 17.98 2.90 2.20
CA ILE A 35 17.46 2.37 0.93
C ILE A 35 18.17 3.01 -0.27
N LYS A 36 18.36 4.34 -0.27
CA LYS A 36 19.07 5.06 -1.36
C LYS A 36 20.52 4.61 -1.50
N ASP A 37 21.20 4.33 -0.39
CA ASP A 37 22.60 3.91 -0.41
C ASP A 37 22.76 2.49 -0.97
N ASN A 38 21.82 1.60 -0.64
CA ASN A 38 21.92 0.16 -0.93
C ASN A 38 21.22 -0.28 -2.23
N PHE A 39 20.25 0.48 -2.74
CA PHE A 39 19.46 0.10 -3.92
C PHE A 39 19.48 1.17 -4.99
N LYS A 40 19.62 0.75 -6.26
CA LYS A 40 19.78 1.67 -7.40
C LYS A 40 18.51 1.80 -8.24
N THR A 41 17.81 0.71 -8.46
CA THR A 41 16.59 0.70 -9.30
C THR A 41 15.35 1.08 -8.49
N ASP A 42 14.36 1.68 -9.13
CA ASP A 42 13.09 2.01 -8.47
C ASP A 42 12.33 0.75 -8.03
N GLY A 43 12.46 -0.34 -8.80
CA GLY A 43 11.92 -1.65 -8.44
C GLY A 43 12.48 -2.18 -7.12
N ASP A 44 13.81 -2.11 -6.94
CA ASP A 44 14.45 -2.56 -5.70
C ASP A 44 14.13 -1.62 -4.52
N LYS A 45 14.14 -0.31 -4.76
CA LYS A 45 13.78 0.68 -3.73
C LYS A 45 12.35 0.48 -3.25
N ILE A 46 11.36 0.42 -4.14
CA ILE A 46 9.96 0.25 -3.71
C ILE A 46 9.73 -1.11 -3.04
N ARG A 47 10.46 -2.15 -3.48
CA ARG A 47 10.44 -3.44 -2.79
C ARG A 47 11.00 -3.31 -1.37
N ALA A 48 12.11 -2.59 -1.21
CA ALA A 48 12.70 -2.35 0.10
C ALA A 48 11.74 -1.57 1.02
N VAL A 49 11.07 -0.53 0.51
CA VAL A 49 10.05 0.21 1.25
C VAL A 49 8.90 -0.70 1.67
N PHE A 50 8.30 -1.45 0.75
CA PHE A 50 7.21 -2.37 1.03
C PHE A 50 7.60 -3.40 2.10
N TYR A 51 8.73 -4.07 1.89
CA TYR A 51 9.19 -5.13 2.77
C TYR A 51 9.53 -4.58 4.15
N TRP A 52 10.21 -3.42 4.24
CA TRP A 52 10.51 -2.81 5.52
C TRP A 52 9.23 -2.52 6.30
N THR A 53 8.26 -1.84 5.71
CA THR A 53 6.98 -1.50 6.35
C THR A 53 6.22 -2.75 6.78
N ALA A 54 6.02 -3.72 5.88
CA ALA A 54 5.23 -4.92 6.14
C ALA A 54 5.91 -5.90 7.13
N SER A 55 7.23 -5.90 7.22
CA SER A 55 7.97 -6.79 8.14
C SER A 55 8.25 -6.16 9.51
N ASN A 56 8.29 -4.83 9.63
CA ASN A 56 8.66 -4.14 10.88
C ASN A 56 7.47 -3.57 11.66
N ILE A 57 6.28 -3.51 11.08
CA ILE A 57 5.06 -3.08 11.77
C ILE A 57 4.16 -4.32 11.99
N SER A 58 3.50 -4.38 13.14
CA SER A 58 2.51 -5.42 13.48
C SER A 58 1.11 -4.82 13.55
N TYR A 59 0.09 -5.53 13.09
CA TYR A 59 -1.26 -4.96 13.02
C TYR A 59 -1.86 -4.80 14.42
N ASP A 60 -2.43 -3.63 14.69
CA ASP A 60 -3.04 -3.30 15.97
C ASP A 60 -4.49 -3.76 16.06
N VAL A 61 -4.69 -5.06 16.28
CA VAL A 61 -6.02 -5.68 16.38
C VAL A 61 -6.86 -5.04 17.49
N GLU A 62 -6.24 -4.64 18.61
CA GLU A 62 -6.95 -4.04 19.75
C GLU A 62 -7.53 -2.67 19.41
N ASN A 63 -6.87 -1.92 18.54
CA ASN A 63 -7.26 -0.56 18.15
C ASN A 63 -7.78 -0.46 16.72
N MET A 64 -8.10 -1.59 16.05
CA MET A 64 -8.46 -1.59 14.63
C MET A 64 -9.75 -0.81 14.29
N PHE A 65 -10.60 -0.58 15.29
CA PHE A 65 -11.82 0.24 15.17
C PHE A 65 -11.67 1.65 15.75
N ALA A 66 -10.52 1.98 16.34
CA ALA A 66 -10.32 3.27 16.96
C ALA A 66 -10.07 4.33 15.88
N VAL A 67 -10.91 5.36 15.85
CA VAL A 67 -10.75 6.50 14.94
C VAL A 67 -10.26 7.71 15.73
N ASN A 68 -9.13 8.28 15.30
CA ASN A 68 -8.59 9.52 15.85
C ASN A 68 -8.47 10.57 14.74
N PHE A 69 -9.47 11.45 14.66
CA PHE A 69 -9.53 12.50 13.63
C PHE A 69 -8.49 13.61 13.82
N ASN A 70 -7.85 13.68 14.98
CA ASN A 70 -6.90 14.75 15.32
C ASN A 70 -5.44 14.35 15.12
N GLU A 71 -5.15 13.11 14.69
CA GLU A 71 -3.78 12.66 14.43
C GLU A 71 -3.27 13.24 13.09
N SER A 72 -2.17 14.00 13.16
CA SER A 72 -1.47 14.46 11.95
C SER A 72 -0.81 13.29 11.22
N LYS A 73 -0.38 13.51 9.96
CA LYS A 73 0.44 12.53 9.22
C LYS A 73 1.68 12.12 10.02
N GLU A 74 2.37 13.10 10.61
CA GLU A 74 3.60 12.85 11.37
C GLU A 74 3.33 12.02 12.64
N ASP A 75 2.22 12.27 13.33
CA ASP A 75 1.82 11.47 14.50
C ASP A 75 1.58 10.01 14.12
N LYS A 76 0.89 9.77 13.00
CA LYS A 76 0.60 8.41 12.49
C LYS A 76 1.89 7.65 12.19
N ILE A 77 2.87 8.30 11.56
CA ILE A 77 4.18 7.73 11.25
C ILE A 77 4.96 7.46 12.54
N ASN A 78 5.10 8.46 13.40
CA ASN A 78 5.87 8.36 14.64
C ASN A 78 5.33 7.27 15.57
N LYS A 79 4.01 7.15 15.68
CA LYS A 79 3.35 6.07 16.44
C LYS A 79 3.73 4.69 15.91
N ALA A 80 3.70 4.51 14.59
CA ALA A 80 4.06 3.24 13.94
C ALA A 80 5.53 2.87 14.13
N LEU A 81 6.44 3.83 13.95
CA LEU A 81 7.88 3.63 14.11
C LEU A 81 8.25 3.34 15.57
N LYS A 82 7.68 4.09 16.51
CA LYS A 82 7.96 3.95 17.95
C LYS A 82 7.42 2.63 18.50
N ASN A 83 6.17 2.29 18.17
CA ASN A 83 5.49 1.13 18.76
C ASN A 83 5.70 -0.15 17.95
N ARG A 84 6.23 -0.05 16.72
CA ARG A 84 6.28 -1.15 15.73
C ARG A 84 4.92 -1.82 15.54
N LYS A 85 3.85 -1.02 15.70
CA LYS A 85 2.45 -1.44 15.74
C LYS A 85 1.56 -0.31 15.24
N GLY A 86 0.52 -0.64 14.48
CA GLY A 86 -0.44 0.34 13.97
C GLY A 86 -1.58 -0.30 13.17
N VAL A 87 -2.52 0.51 12.70
CA VAL A 87 -3.61 0.08 11.81
C VAL A 87 -3.32 0.52 10.37
N CYS A 88 -4.21 0.24 9.42
CA CYS A 88 -3.98 0.42 7.98
C CYS A 88 -3.39 1.78 7.59
N ILE A 89 -3.92 2.89 8.12
CA ILE A 89 -3.40 4.23 7.81
C ILE A 89 -1.96 4.44 8.30
N ASN A 90 -1.55 3.83 9.42
CA ASN A 90 -0.18 3.94 9.91
C ASN A 90 0.81 3.25 8.96
N TYR A 91 0.43 2.09 8.42
CA TYR A 91 1.25 1.39 7.42
C TYR A 91 1.33 2.20 6.12
N ALA A 92 0.19 2.71 5.63
CA ALA A 92 0.11 3.49 4.41
C ALA A 92 0.97 4.76 4.50
N GLU A 93 0.86 5.52 5.59
CA GLU A 93 1.64 6.76 5.78
C GLU A 93 3.14 6.51 5.88
N VAL A 94 3.56 5.44 6.59
CA VAL A 94 4.98 5.06 6.67
C VAL A 94 5.52 4.65 5.29
N PHE A 95 4.79 3.80 4.56
CA PHE A 95 5.18 3.42 3.20
C PHE A 95 5.29 4.64 2.31
N ASN A 96 4.26 5.49 2.30
CA ASN A 96 4.15 6.64 1.43
C ASN A 96 5.28 7.65 1.68
N ASP A 97 5.59 7.91 2.95
CA ASP A 97 6.62 8.87 3.31
C ASP A 97 8.02 8.39 2.93
N ILE A 98 8.33 7.10 3.15
CA ILE A 98 9.62 6.52 2.73
C ILE A 98 9.70 6.46 1.20
N ALA A 99 8.64 6.05 0.50
CA ALA A 99 8.60 5.97 -0.97
C ALA A 99 8.93 7.33 -1.61
N ASN A 100 8.28 8.40 -1.16
CA ASN A 100 8.56 9.75 -1.64
C ASN A 100 10.02 10.18 -1.33
N LYS A 101 10.54 9.87 -0.15
CA LYS A 101 11.94 10.19 0.24
C LYS A 101 13.01 9.42 -0.55
N VAL A 102 12.67 8.28 -1.15
CA VAL A 102 13.58 7.54 -2.05
C VAL A 102 13.40 7.93 -3.52
N GLY A 103 12.58 8.95 -3.80
CA GLY A 103 12.35 9.53 -5.11
C GLY A 103 11.24 8.84 -5.92
N ILE A 104 10.35 8.10 -5.27
CA ILE A 104 9.23 7.40 -5.93
C ILE A 104 7.94 8.13 -5.59
N GLU A 105 7.27 8.65 -6.62
CA GLU A 105 5.98 9.30 -6.48
C GLU A 105 4.96 8.30 -5.90
N SER A 106 4.42 8.64 -4.73
CA SER A 106 3.49 7.80 -3.98
C SER A 106 2.41 8.65 -3.33
N VAL A 107 1.22 8.08 -3.24
CA VAL A 107 0.04 8.66 -2.58
C VAL A 107 -0.60 7.66 -1.62
N VAL A 108 -1.16 8.16 -0.51
CA VAL A 108 -2.07 7.37 0.34
C VAL A 108 -3.46 7.37 -0.29
N ILE A 109 -4.07 6.21 -0.35
CA ILE A 109 -5.41 6.00 -0.91
C ILE A 109 -6.29 5.44 0.20
N GLU A 110 -7.42 6.09 0.44
CA GLU A 110 -8.46 5.63 1.33
C GLU A 110 -9.66 5.09 0.56
N GLY A 111 -10.29 4.08 1.13
CA GLY A 111 -11.44 3.44 0.52
C GLY A 111 -12.01 2.34 1.40
N TYR A 112 -12.53 1.30 0.76
CA TYR A 112 -13.05 0.12 1.43
C TYR A 112 -12.61 -1.13 0.71
N THR A 113 -12.65 -2.27 1.42
CA THR A 113 -12.18 -3.54 0.90
C THR A 113 -13.30 -4.56 0.77
N LYS A 114 -13.03 -5.64 0.03
CA LYS A 114 -13.92 -6.79 -0.08
C LYS A 114 -13.16 -8.09 0.18
N GLN A 115 -13.72 -8.93 1.04
CA GLN A 115 -13.22 -10.26 1.35
C GLN A 115 -14.35 -11.27 1.23
N ASN A 116 -14.08 -12.43 0.63
CA ASN A 116 -15.07 -13.50 0.45
C ASN A 116 -16.38 -13.03 -0.22
N GLY A 117 -16.29 -12.03 -1.11
CA GLY A 117 -17.45 -11.45 -1.81
C GLY A 117 -18.21 -10.37 -1.05
N PHE A 118 -17.86 -10.12 0.23
CA PHE A 118 -18.51 -9.13 1.08
C PHE A 118 -17.65 -7.89 1.25
N THR A 119 -18.25 -6.72 1.05
CA THR A 119 -17.60 -5.45 1.35
C THR A 119 -17.47 -5.28 2.87
N ASP A 120 -16.27 -4.91 3.31
CA ASP A 120 -16.00 -4.58 4.69
C ASP A 120 -16.69 -3.27 5.09
N TYR A 121 -17.14 -3.19 6.34
CA TYR A 121 -17.79 -2.01 6.90
C TYR A 121 -16.77 -0.99 7.42
N ILE A 122 -15.54 -1.43 7.67
CA ILE A 122 -14.44 -0.55 8.07
C ILE A 122 -13.76 -0.02 6.80
N SER A 123 -13.44 1.28 6.81
CA SER A 123 -12.55 1.84 5.79
C SER A 123 -11.16 1.23 5.87
N HIS A 124 -10.45 1.27 4.76
CA HIS A 124 -9.08 0.80 4.66
C HIS A 124 -8.21 1.85 3.97
N ALA A 125 -6.92 1.78 4.24
CA ALA A 125 -5.93 2.68 3.65
C ALA A 125 -4.74 1.88 3.11
N TRP A 126 -4.32 2.24 1.91
CA TRP A 126 -3.19 1.65 1.19
C TRP A 126 -2.46 2.72 0.39
N CYS A 127 -1.54 2.34 -0.50
CA CYS A 127 -0.79 3.29 -1.31
C CYS A 127 -0.90 2.99 -2.81
N GLY A 128 -0.81 4.05 -3.61
CA GLY A 128 -0.48 3.96 -5.02
C GLY A 128 0.92 4.54 -5.24
N ALA A 129 1.73 3.92 -6.10
CA ALA A 129 3.02 4.48 -6.47
C ALA A 129 3.34 4.29 -7.95
N LYS A 130 4.01 5.27 -8.56
CA LYS A 130 4.40 5.27 -9.96
C LYS A 130 5.79 4.67 -10.12
N ILE A 131 5.87 3.51 -10.76
CA ILE A 131 7.12 2.78 -11.00
C ILE A 131 7.36 2.72 -12.50
N GLU A 132 8.49 3.27 -12.97
CA GLU A 132 8.86 3.29 -14.38
C GLU A 132 7.74 3.86 -15.29
N GLY A 133 7.10 4.92 -14.82
CA GLY A 133 6.02 5.61 -15.52
C GLY A 133 4.64 5.00 -15.36
N LYS A 134 4.49 3.84 -14.71
CA LYS A 134 3.19 3.16 -14.52
C LYS A 134 2.75 3.13 -13.06
N TRP A 135 1.48 3.42 -12.82
CA TRP A 135 0.86 3.32 -11.49
C TRP A 135 0.56 1.88 -11.08
N PHE A 136 0.89 1.54 -9.84
CA PHE A 136 0.57 0.27 -9.19
C PHE A 136 0.05 0.50 -7.78
N VAL A 137 -0.68 -0.49 -7.26
CA VAL A 137 -1.22 -0.48 -5.90
C VAL A 137 -0.32 -1.29 -4.96
N PHE A 138 -0.15 -0.78 -3.74
CA PHE A 138 0.64 -1.38 -2.68
C PHE A 138 -0.18 -1.36 -1.39
N ASP A 139 -0.48 -2.52 -0.83
CA ASP A 139 -1.06 -2.62 0.51
C ASP A 139 -0.05 -3.27 1.47
N PRO A 140 0.77 -2.47 2.18
CA PRO A 140 1.69 -2.99 3.18
C PRO A 140 0.99 -3.60 4.40
N THR A 141 -0.29 -3.29 4.65
CA THR A 141 -1.08 -3.83 5.76
C THR A 141 -1.45 -5.28 5.48
N TRP A 142 -2.19 -5.55 4.40
CA TRP A 142 -2.53 -6.93 4.01
C TRP A 142 -1.29 -7.68 3.49
N GLY A 143 -0.28 -6.95 3.02
CA GLY A 143 1.05 -7.47 2.71
C GLY A 143 1.83 -8.00 3.91
N SER A 144 1.54 -7.54 5.14
CA SER A 144 2.24 -7.93 6.36
C SER A 144 1.76 -9.25 6.97
N GLY A 145 0.52 -9.65 6.70
CA GLY A 145 -0.08 -10.83 7.29
C GLY A 145 -1.61 -10.75 7.35
N SER A 146 -2.20 -11.50 8.26
CA SER A 146 -3.66 -11.60 8.43
C SER A 146 -4.05 -11.74 9.89
N ILE A 147 -5.31 -11.47 10.22
CA ILE A 147 -5.86 -11.75 11.54
C ILE A 147 -6.41 -13.18 11.56
N SER A 148 -6.02 -13.98 12.56
CA SER A 148 -6.56 -15.31 12.79
C SER A 148 -6.75 -15.53 14.30
N GLY A 149 -7.95 -15.97 14.70
CA GLY A 149 -8.28 -16.18 16.12
C GLY A 149 -8.12 -14.91 16.98
N GLY A 150 -8.45 -13.74 16.44
CA GLY A 150 -8.31 -12.45 17.13
C GLY A 150 -6.87 -11.97 17.31
N LYS A 151 -5.90 -12.59 16.63
CA LYS A 151 -4.47 -12.22 16.71
C LYS A 151 -3.91 -11.95 15.32
N PHE A 152 -3.00 -10.99 15.24
CA PHE A 152 -2.24 -10.76 14.02
C PHE A 152 -1.19 -11.86 13.83
N ILE A 153 -1.22 -12.51 12.66
CA ILE A 153 -0.26 -13.51 12.22
C ILE A 153 0.55 -12.92 11.08
N LYS A 154 1.81 -12.59 11.37
CA LYS A 154 2.74 -12.03 10.38
C LYS A 154 3.11 -13.09 9.34
N LYS A 155 2.87 -12.77 8.08
CA LYS A 155 3.27 -13.58 6.93
C LYS A 155 3.27 -12.70 5.69
N ILE A 156 4.46 -12.40 5.17
CA ILE A 156 4.59 -11.55 3.99
C ILE A 156 3.79 -12.14 2.82
N ASN A 157 2.94 -11.31 2.23
CA ASN A 157 2.11 -11.66 1.10
C ASN A 157 2.39 -10.74 -0.10
N ASN A 158 3.12 -11.27 -1.09
CA ASN A 158 3.52 -10.53 -2.28
C ASN A 158 2.35 -10.23 -3.24
N TYR A 159 1.14 -10.77 -3.00
CA TYR A 159 -0.05 -10.38 -3.79
C TYR A 159 -0.35 -8.88 -3.68
N TYR A 160 0.00 -8.26 -2.55
CA TYR A 160 -0.22 -6.84 -2.26
C TYR A 160 0.98 -5.94 -2.58
N PHE A 161 2.02 -6.50 -3.21
CA PHE A 161 3.18 -5.74 -3.69
C PHE A 161 3.08 -5.53 -5.21
N LYS A 162 3.15 -4.27 -5.66
CA LYS A 162 3.09 -3.89 -7.08
C LYS A 162 1.87 -4.52 -7.77
N ALA A 163 0.72 -4.47 -7.10
CA ALA A 163 -0.52 -5.08 -7.56
C ALA A 163 -1.03 -4.31 -8.79
N ASP A 164 -1.46 -5.06 -9.81
CA ASP A 164 -2.07 -4.50 -11.01
C ASP A 164 -3.40 -3.84 -10.65
N PRO A 165 -3.62 -2.56 -10.97
CA PRO A 165 -4.87 -1.87 -10.67
C PRO A 165 -6.12 -2.61 -11.18
N SER A 166 -6.05 -3.21 -12.37
CA SER A 166 -7.16 -3.97 -12.95
C SER A 166 -7.52 -5.25 -12.19
N LYS A 167 -6.60 -5.77 -11.37
CA LYS A 167 -6.82 -6.96 -10.53
C LYS A 167 -7.22 -6.59 -9.12
N ILE A 168 -6.53 -5.62 -8.52
CA ILE A 168 -6.73 -5.26 -7.12
C ILE A 168 -8.05 -4.51 -6.89
N ILE A 169 -8.60 -3.84 -7.90
CA ILE A 169 -9.92 -3.19 -7.84
C ILE A 169 -11.07 -4.14 -7.51
N THR A 170 -10.86 -5.46 -7.63
CA THR A 170 -11.83 -6.48 -7.22
C THR A 170 -11.98 -6.58 -5.70
N SER A 171 -10.99 -6.10 -4.94
CA SER A 171 -10.96 -6.14 -3.48
C SER A 171 -10.63 -4.80 -2.81
N HIS A 172 -10.06 -3.82 -3.51
CA HIS A 172 -9.69 -2.51 -2.97
C HIS A 172 -10.36 -1.41 -3.80
N MET A 173 -11.39 -0.79 -3.25
CA MET A 173 -12.16 0.25 -3.92
C MET A 173 -11.87 1.61 -3.29
N PRO A 174 -11.13 2.50 -3.96
CA PRO A 174 -10.90 3.87 -3.50
C PRO A 174 -12.21 4.65 -3.33
N PHE A 175 -12.24 5.60 -2.40
CA PHE A 175 -13.35 6.55 -2.31
C PHE A 175 -13.40 7.52 -3.49
N ASP A 176 -12.24 7.88 -4.04
CA ASP A 176 -12.12 8.70 -5.25
C ASP A 176 -11.66 7.82 -6.43
N TYR A 177 -12.44 7.84 -7.51
CA TYR A 177 -12.17 7.02 -8.70
C TYR A 177 -10.86 7.38 -9.40
N LEU A 178 -10.30 8.58 -9.17
CA LEU A 178 -8.97 8.99 -9.66
C LEU A 178 -7.90 7.95 -9.29
N TRP A 179 -7.98 7.43 -8.06
CA TRP A 179 -6.98 6.52 -7.50
C TRP A 179 -7.23 5.05 -7.82
N GLN A 180 -8.17 4.74 -8.72
CA GLN A 180 -8.30 3.39 -9.26
C GLN A 180 -7.22 3.06 -10.28
N PHE A 181 -6.60 4.08 -10.89
CA PHE A 181 -5.63 3.92 -11.99
C PHE A 181 -6.19 3.10 -13.17
N LEU A 182 -7.46 3.36 -13.51
CA LEU A 182 -8.18 2.69 -14.60
C LEU A 182 -8.77 3.72 -15.56
N ASN A 183 -8.58 3.49 -16.86
CA ASN A 183 -9.18 4.34 -17.89
C ASN A 183 -10.71 4.16 -18.01
N TYR A 184 -11.25 3.11 -17.39
CA TYR A 184 -12.69 2.87 -17.29
C TYR A 184 -13.01 2.48 -15.84
N PRO A 185 -13.12 3.47 -14.94
CA PRO A 185 -13.30 3.22 -13.52
C PRO A 185 -14.52 2.35 -13.21
N ILE A 186 -14.36 1.46 -12.25
CA ILE A 186 -15.45 0.70 -11.65
C ILE A 186 -16.24 1.63 -10.75
N THR A 187 -17.57 1.59 -10.85
CA THR A 187 -18.45 2.35 -9.96
C THR A 187 -18.68 1.58 -8.65
N ASN A 188 -19.09 2.27 -7.59
CA ASN A 188 -19.46 1.63 -6.32
C ASN A 188 -20.52 0.53 -6.54
N GLN A 189 -21.53 0.78 -7.39
CA GLN A 189 -22.59 -0.19 -7.67
C GLN A 189 -22.05 -1.46 -8.36
N GLU A 190 -21.17 -1.30 -9.34
CA GLU A 190 -20.51 -2.43 -10.00
C GLU A 190 -19.63 -3.22 -9.04
N PHE A 191 -18.86 -2.53 -8.19
CA PHE A 191 -18.07 -3.16 -7.15
C PHE A 191 -18.94 -3.98 -6.19
N TYR A 192 -20.05 -3.41 -5.69
CA TYR A 192 -20.99 -4.13 -4.82
C TYR A 192 -21.59 -5.35 -5.50
N ASN A 193 -21.94 -5.24 -6.77
CA ASN A 193 -22.53 -6.32 -7.58
C ASN A 193 -21.49 -7.37 -8.05
N ASN A 194 -20.22 -7.23 -7.69
CA ASN A 194 -19.11 -8.07 -8.18
C ASN A 194 -18.98 -8.05 -9.73
N ASN A 195 -19.34 -6.93 -10.36
CA ASN A 195 -19.18 -6.73 -11.79
C ASN A 195 -17.88 -5.97 -12.08
N PHE A 196 -16.81 -6.69 -12.38
CA PHE A 196 -15.49 -6.13 -12.67
C PHE A 196 -15.13 -6.16 -14.16
N VAL A 197 -16.12 -6.39 -15.03
CA VAL A 197 -15.88 -6.42 -16.47
C VAL A 197 -15.66 -5.00 -16.97
N ILE A 198 -14.56 -4.80 -17.71
CA ILE A 198 -14.25 -3.51 -18.32
C ILE A 198 -15.36 -3.12 -19.29
N ASN A 199 -16.03 -2.01 -19.01
CA ASN A 199 -17.07 -1.46 -19.88
C ASN A 199 -16.51 -0.29 -20.71
N LYS A 200 -16.10 -0.58 -21.95
CA LYS A 200 -15.56 0.43 -22.89
C LYS A 200 -16.61 1.37 -23.48
N THR A 201 -17.91 1.20 -23.17
CA THR A 201 -18.94 2.16 -23.55
C THR A 201 -18.97 3.38 -22.62
N LYS A 202 -18.35 3.28 -21.43
CA LYS A 202 -18.14 4.44 -20.56
C LYS A 202 -17.15 5.42 -21.20
N PRO A 203 -17.25 6.72 -20.88
CA PRO A 203 -16.21 7.68 -21.24
C PRO A 203 -14.84 7.18 -20.79
N ASN A 204 -13.85 7.31 -21.68
CA ASN A 204 -12.47 7.06 -21.31
C ASN A 204 -12.02 8.15 -20.33
N PHE A 205 -11.52 7.73 -19.18
CA PHE A 205 -11.00 8.60 -18.13
C PHE A 205 -9.48 8.54 -18.16
N ASP A 206 -8.82 9.57 -18.70
CA ASP A 206 -7.36 9.66 -18.67
C ASP A 206 -6.90 10.02 -17.26
N PHE A 207 -6.77 8.99 -16.42
CA PHE A 207 -6.43 9.19 -15.01
C PHE A 207 -5.02 9.76 -14.85
N GLU A 208 -4.10 9.52 -15.80
CA GLU A 208 -2.74 10.07 -15.71
C GLU A 208 -2.76 11.58 -15.88
N ALA A 209 -3.47 12.09 -16.89
CA ALA A 209 -3.66 13.52 -17.08
C ALA A 209 -4.40 14.19 -15.91
N GLU A 210 -5.40 13.52 -15.32
CA GLU A 210 -6.12 14.06 -14.18
C GLU A 210 -5.30 14.04 -12.88
N ILE A 211 -4.40 13.06 -12.69
CA ILE A 211 -3.42 13.09 -11.58
C ILE A 211 -2.44 14.25 -11.76
N GLU A 212 -1.92 14.47 -12.97
CA GLU A 212 -1.02 15.61 -13.25
C GLU A 212 -1.70 16.94 -12.94
N LYS A 213 -2.96 17.09 -13.37
CA LYS A 213 -3.79 18.26 -13.05
C LYS A 213 -4.04 18.40 -11.54
N TYR A 214 -4.42 17.32 -10.85
CA TYR A 214 -4.62 17.32 -9.39
C TYR A 214 -3.35 17.79 -8.65
N ASN A 215 -2.18 17.26 -9.04
CA ASN A 215 -0.90 17.64 -8.45
C ASN A 215 -0.57 19.11 -8.72
N SER A 216 -0.88 19.63 -9.91
CA SER A 216 -0.62 21.05 -10.25
C SER A 216 -1.44 22.06 -9.44
N LEU A 217 -2.59 21.65 -8.91
CA LEU A 217 -3.48 22.49 -8.10
C LEU A 217 -3.16 22.44 -6.60
N SER A 218 -2.30 21.51 -6.20
CA SER A 218 -1.94 21.25 -4.80
C SER A 218 -0.69 22.02 -4.34
N TYR A 219 -0.12 22.86 -5.21
CA TYR A 219 1.00 23.77 -4.97
C TYR A 219 0.57 25.22 -5.23
#